data_AF-A0AAD9ZQ77-F1
#
_entry.id   AF-A0AAD9ZQ77-F1
#
_cell.length_a   1.000
_cell.length_b   1.000
_cell.length_c   1.000
_cell.angle_alpha   90.00
_cell.angle_beta   90.00
_cell.angle_gamma   90.00
#
_symmetry.space_group_name_H-M   'P 1'
#
loop_
_entity.id
_entity.type
_entity.pdbx_description
1 polymer ?
#
loop_
_entity_poly.entity_id
_entity_poly.type
_entity_poly.pdbx_seq_one_letter_code
_entity_poly.pdbx_strand_id
1 'polypeptide(L)'
;MLPFTKMSLFTDKKEVQRSATALGYIAHSVSLIADYLEVPLRYPLRLCGSHSYINDYASTIEPTSSDLSSNTALSTNTKPVEFPLSLEGQDTTRAAYALFLLNKDIEQLLNFIGVKSLGPRQLLANLKELTRTIQSPDYIDT
;
A
#
# COMPACT_ATOMS: atom_id res chain seq x y z
N MET A 1 4.51 32.45 26.13
CA MET A 1 5.03 31.49 25.12
C MET A 1 4.45 30.13 25.47
N LEU A 2 3.42 29.68 24.75
CA LEU A 2 2.78 28.37 25.01
C LEU A 2 3.73 27.26 24.51
N PRO A 3 3.92 26.16 25.27
CA PRO A 3 4.73 25.05 24.80
C PRO A 3 4.05 24.45 23.56
N PHE A 4 4.80 24.30 22.47
CA PHE A 4 4.39 23.49 21.34
C PHE A 4 4.25 22.06 21.83
N THR A 5 3.02 21.63 22.14
CA THR A 5 2.70 20.23 22.37
C THR A 5 3.08 19.48 21.12
N LYS A 6 4.20 18.77 21.17
CA LYS A 6 4.65 17.85 20.15
C LYS A 6 3.60 16.74 20.08
N MET A 7 2.62 16.87 19.19
CA MET A 7 1.63 15.82 18.91
C MET A 7 2.37 14.67 18.22
N SER A 8 3.04 13.84 19.01
CA SER A 8 3.49 12.52 18.58
C SER A 8 2.25 11.66 18.42
N LEU A 9 1.70 11.70 17.20
CA LEU A 9 0.42 11.11 16.79
C LEU A 9 0.38 9.57 16.92
N PHE A 10 1.49 8.93 17.34
CA PHE A 10 1.64 7.48 17.44
C PHE A 10 2.48 7.07 18.65
N THR A 11 2.23 7.66 19.82
CA THR A 11 2.96 7.27 21.05
C THR A 11 2.35 6.03 21.71
N ASP A 12 1.07 5.72 21.43
CA ASP A 12 0.40 4.54 21.96
C ASP A 12 0.62 3.33 21.03
N LYS A 13 1.29 2.30 21.55
CA LYS A 13 1.49 1.01 20.87
C LYS A 13 0.17 0.41 20.36
N LYS A 14 -0.93 0.61 21.08
CA LYS A 14 -2.26 0.13 20.66
C LYS A 14 -2.77 0.87 19.43
N GLU A 15 -2.50 2.16 19.30
CA GLU A 15 -2.93 2.96 18.15
C GLU A 15 -2.18 2.57 16.88
N VAL A 16 -0.87 2.35 17.00
CA VAL A 16 -0.04 1.83 15.89
C VAL A 16 -0.52 0.46 15.41
N GLN A 17 -0.86 -0.44 16.35
CA GLN A 17 -1.38 -1.75 15.98
C GLN A 17 -2.77 -1.66 15.31
N ARG A 18 -3.64 -0.76 15.80
CA ARG A 18 -4.96 -0.53 15.19
C ARG A 18 -4.85 0.03 13.78
N SER A 19 -3.97 1.02 13.57
CA SER A 19 -3.76 1.60 12.24
C SER A 19 -3.16 0.58 11.28
N ALA A 20 -2.17 -0.20 11.72
CA ALA A 20 -1.58 -1.29 10.95
C ALA A 20 -2.63 -2.35 10.55
N THR A 21 -3.51 -2.73 11.48
CA THR A 21 -4.61 -3.67 11.22
C THR A 21 -5.59 -3.11 10.18
N ALA A 22 -6.00 -1.83 10.34
CA ALA A 22 -6.90 -1.17 9.39
C ALA A 22 -6.28 -1.09 7.97
N LEU A 23 -4.98 -0.77 7.88
CA LEU A 23 -4.25 -0.74 6.61
C LEU A 23 -4.15 -2.12 5.97
N GLY A 24 -3.97 -3.18 6.77
CA GLY A 24 -4.04 -4.56 6.31
C GLY A 24 -5.38 -4.92 5.67
N TYR A 25 -6.49 -4.52 6.30
CA TYR A 25 -7.83 -4.71 5.72
C TYR A 25 -8.03 -3.89 4.45
N ILE A 26 -7.54 -2.65 4.41
CA ILE A 26 -7.61 -1.83 3.19
C ILE A 26 -6.86 -2.48 2.04
N ALA A 27 -5.63 -2.95 2.27
CA ALA A 27 -4.85 -3.67 1.28
C ALA A 27 -5.60 -4.92 0.79
N HIS A 28 -6.22 -5.67 1.71
CA HIS A 28 -7.01 -6.85 1.34
C HIS A 28 -8.22 -6.48 0.47
N SER A 29 -8.97 -5.44 0.84
CA SER A 29 -10.11 -4.94 0.06
C SER A 29 -9.69 -4.50 -1.34
N VAL A 30 -8.58 -3.76 -1.46
CA VAL A 30 -8.05 -3.32 -2.77
C VAL A 30 -7.65 -4.52 -3.63
N SER A 31 -7.00 -5.53 -3.04
CA SER A 31 -6.65 -6.77 -3.74
C SER A 31 -7.88 -7.50 -4.26
N LEU A 32 -8.95 -7.59 -3.46
CA LEU A 32 -10.19 -8.26 -3.87
C LEU A 32 -10.93 -7.47 -4.94
N ILE A 33 -11.03 -6.14 -4.82
CA ILE A 33 -11.65 -5.30 -5.84
C ILE A 33 -10.90 -5.43 -7.17
N ALA A 34 -9.57 -5.41 -7.13
CA ALA A 34 -8.76 -5.60 -8.33
C ALA A 34 -9.01 -6.95 -8.99
N ASP A 35 -9.12 -8.03 -8.19
CA ASP A 35 -9.44 -9.38 -8.68
C ASP A 35 -10.84 -9.45 -9.31
N TYR A 36 -11.86 -8.88 -8.65
CA TYR A 36 -13.23 -8.82 -9.18
C TYR A 36 -13.36 -7.97 -10.44
N LEU A 37 -12.54 -6.93 -10.59
CA LEU A 37 -12.49 -6.10 -11.80
C LEU A 37 -11.57 -6.68 -12.88
N GLU A 38 -10.90 -7.81 -12.61
CA GLU A 38 -9.89 -8.44 -13.47
C GLU A 38 -8.74 -7.48 -13.86
N VAL A 39 -8.38 -6.56 -12.95
CA VAL A 39 -7.31 -5.58 -13.16
C VAL A 39 -6.05 -5.99 -12.40
N PRO A 40 -4.92 -6.28 -13.09
CA PRO A 40 -3.67 -6.56 -12.41
C PRO A 40 -3.13 -5.32 -11.71
N LEU A 41 -2.88 -5.41 -10.40
CA LEU A 41 -2.31 -4.31 -9.61
C LEU A 41 -0.87 -4.02 -10.03
N ARG A 42 -0.52 -2.72 -10.08
CA ARG A 42 0.82 -2.27 -10.47
C ARG A 42 1.85 -2.54 -9.37
N TYR A 43 1.42 -2.44 -8.13
CA TYR A 43 2.22 -2.75 -6.95
C TYR A 43 1.60 -3.94 -6.19
N PRO A 44 1.99 -5.18 -6.54
CA PRO A 44 1.48 -6.38 -5.88
C PRO A 44 1.57 -6.34 -4.35
N LEU A 45 0.50 -6.78 -3.71
CA LEU A 45 0.36 -6.81 -2.25
C LEU A 45 0.71 -8.18 -1.70
N ARG A 46 1.49 -8.22 -0.61
CA ARG A 46 1.64 -9.39 0.24
C ARG A 46 0.80 -9.20 1.50
N LEU A 47 -0.31 -9.92 1.56
CA LEU A 47 -1.29 -9.83 2.63
C LEU A 47 -0.84 -10.68 3.83
N CYS A 48 -0.57 -10.02 4.95
CA CYS A 48 -0.13 -10.65 6.21
C CYS A 48 -0.83 -10.02 7.42
N GLY A 49 -2.11 -9.67 7.27
CA GLY A 49 -2.89 -9.00 8.31
C GLY A 49 -2.31 -7.62 8.65
N SER A 50 -2.01 -7.38 9.93
CA SER A 50 -1.42 -6.12 10.41
C SER A 50 0.00 -5.85 9.87
N HIS A 51 0.69 -6.88 9.35
CA HIS A 51 2.03 -6.76 8.78
C HIS A 51 2.01 -6.93 7.27
N SER A 52 1.00 -6.41 6.58
CA SER A 52 0.95 -6.49 5.12
C SER A 52 2.03 -5.62 4.45
N TYR A 53 2.53 -6.05 3.30
CA TYR A 53 3.58 -5.39 2.54
C TYR A 53 3.13 -5.08 1.11
N ILE A 54 3.75 -4.07 0.50
CA ILE A 54 3.57 -3.71 -0.91
C ILE A 54 4.91 -3.75 -1.63
N ASN A 55 4.90 -4.27 -2.85
CA ASN A 55 6.11 -4.53 -3.62
C ASN A 55 6.28 -3.48 -4.72
N ASP A 56 7.43 -2.82 -4.74
CA ASP A 56 7.83 -1.99 -5.87
C ASP A 56 8.86 -2.72 -6.74
N TYR A 57 8.52 -2.90 -8.01
CA TYR A 57 9.40 -3.47 -9.02
C TYR A 57 10.24 -2.41 -9.74
N ALA A 58 9.92 -1.12 -9.59
CA ALA A 58 10.70 -0.03 -10.19
C ALA A 58 11.97 0.29 -9.37
N SER A 59 11.92 0.09 -8.04
CA SER A 59 13.07 0.27 -7.16
C SER A 59 14.05 -0.90 -7.32
N THR A 60 14.93 -0.83 -8.32
CA THR A 60 16.11 -1.72 -8.39
C THR A 60 17.16 -1.19 -7.42
N ILE A 61 17.15 -1.69 -6.18
CA ILE A 61 18.29 -1.51 -5.29
C ILE A 61 19.31 -2.58 -5.68
N GLU A 62 20.42 -2.20 -6.30
CA GLU A 62 21.57 -3.09 -6.39
C GLU A 62 21.96 -3.52 -4.97
N PRO A 63 22.02 -4.83 -4.66
CA PRO A 63 22.39 -5.27 -3.34
C PRO A 63 23.86 -4.92 -3.10
N THR A 64 24.14 -3.88 -2.32
CA THR A 64 25.40 -3.75 -1.59
C THR A 64 25.43 -4.82 -0.49
N SER A 65 25.56 -6.08 -0.90
CA SER A 65 25.79 -7.20 0.00
C SER A 65 27.26 -7.22 0.39
N SER A 66 27.60 -6.58 1.51
CA SER A 66 28.53 -7.21 2.44
C SER A 66 27.75 -8.31 3.16
N ASP A 67 27.78 -9.52 2.60
CA ASP A 67 28.21 -10.71 3.33
C ASP A 67 28.07 -11.96 2.47
N LEU A 68 29.15 -12.73 2.52
CA LEU A 68 29.54 -13.86 1.71
C LEU A 68 28.67 -15.12 1.93
N SER A 69 28.19 -15.76 0.86
CA SER A 69 28.08 -17.23 0.76
C SER A 69 27.61 -17.68 -0.63
N SER A 70 28.59 -17.98 -1.47
CA SER A 70 28.68 -19.01 -2.53
C SER A 70 27.42 -19.65 -3.16
N ASN A 71 27.36 -19.47 -4.48
CA ASN A 71 27.01 -20.42 -5.55
C ASN A 71 25.61 -21.07 -5.58
N THR A 72 24.79 -20.70 -6.59
CA THR A 72 24.35 -21.60 -7.70
C THR A 72 23.28 -20.91 -8.57
N ALA A 73 23.56 -20.83 -9.88
CA ALA A 73 22.66 -20.73 -11.05
C ALA A 73 21.77 -19.49 -11.27
N LEU A 74 22.09 -18.78 -12.37
CA LEU A 74 21.18 -18.17 -13.36
C LEU A 74 19.71 -17.92 -12.91
N SER A 75 19.49 -16.79 -12.27
CA SER A 75 18.23 -16.05 -12.39
C SER A 75 18.56 -14.60 -12.04
N THR A 76 18.37 -13.69 -12.98
CA THR A 76 18.26 -12.26 -12.70
C THR A 76 16.96 -12.04 -11.93
N ASN A 77 16.88 -12.58 -10.72
CA ASN A 77 15.73 -12.50 -9.84
C ASN A 77 15.92 -11.23 -9.01
N THR A 78 15.70 -10.09 -9.66
CA THR A 78 15.62 -8.80 -8.97
C THR A 78 14.44 -8.89 -8.03
N LYS A 79 14.68 -9.30 -6.77
CA LYS A 79 13.63 -9.37 -5.76
C LYS A 79 13.03 -7.97 -5.62
N PRO A 80 11.71 -7.79 -5.77
CA PRO A 80 11.09 -6.49 -5.60
C PRO A 80 11.35 -5.98 -4.19
N VAL A 81 11.50 -4.67 -4.05
CA VAL A 81 11.70 -4.06 -2.73
C VAL A 81 10.34 -4.02 -2.03
N GLU A 82 10.31 -4.59 -0.85
CA GLU A 82 9.10 -4.70 -0.04
C GLU A 82 9.02 -3.54 0.95
N PHE A 83 7.86 -2.89 0.97
CA PHE A 83 7.59 -1.78 1.89
C PHE A 83 6.47 -2.17 2.85
N PRO A 84 6.69 -2.03 4.18
CA PRO A 84 5.68 -2.37 5.17
C PRO A 84 4.54 -1.33 5.16
N LEU A 85 3.29 -1.81 5.27
CA LEU A 85 2.13 -0.93 5.48
C LEU A 85 1.95 -0.57 6.96
N SER A 86 2.59 -1.28 7.88
CA SER A 86 2.56 -0.99 9.32
C SER A 86 3.46 0.19 9.68
N LEU A 87 2.96 1.09 10.55
CA LEU A 87 3.71 2.23 11.10
C LEU A 87 4.60 1.86 12.31
N GLU A 88 4.94 0.58 12.49
CA GLU A 88 5.68 0.11 13.66
C GLU A 88 7.18 0.43 13.54
N GLY A 89 7.67 1.38 14.36
CA GLY A 89 9.11 1.63 14.55
C GLY A 89 9.69 2.87 13.84
N GLN A 90 10.98 2.80 13.49
CA GLN A 90 11.83 3.91 13.03
C GLN A 90 11.64 4.26 11.53
N ASP A 91 10.91 3.42 10.78
CA ASP A 91 10.78 3.47 9.32
C ASP A 91 9.51 4.18 8.83
N THR A 92 9.12 5.30 9.47
CA THR A 92 7.91 6.06 9.10
C THR A 92 7.93 6.53 7.63
N THR A 93 9.11 6.81 7.07
CA THR A 93 9.28 7.17 5.65
C THR A 93 8.95 6.01 4.71
N ARG A 94 9.37 4.77 5.04
CA ARG A 94 9.07 3.58 4.23
C ARG A 94 7.57 3.27 4.28
N ALA A 95 6.95 3.38 5.46
CA ALA A 95 5.51 3.23 5.61
C ALA A 95 4.74 4.30 4.82
N ALA A 96 5.16 5.57 4.89
CA ALA A 96 4.55 6.64 4.10
C ALA A 96 4.65 6.38 2.59
N TYR A 97 5.77 5.83 2.12
CA TYR A 97 5.92 5.42 0.73
C TYR A 97 5.02 4.23 0.38
N ALA A 98 4.91 3.22 1.25
CA ALA A 98 3.99 2.10 1.06
C ALA A 98 2.53 2.56 0.90
N LEU A 99 2.09 3.52 1.73
CA LEU A 99 0.75 4.11 1.63
C LEU A 99 0.57 4.89 0.32
N PHE A 100 1.60 5.60 -0.14
CA PHE A 100 1.58 6.28 -1.44
C PHE A 100 1.39 5.29 -2.60
N LEU A 101 2.14 4.17 -2.58
CA LEU A 101 2.01 3.11 -3.59
C LEU A 101 0.62 2.46 -3.57
N LEU A 102 0.09 2.17 -2.38
CA LEU A 102 -1.27 1.63 -2.23
C LEU A 102 -2.32 2.60 -2.78
N ASN A 103 -2.15 3.91 -2.57
CA ASN A 103 -3.03 4.91 -3.18
C ASN A 103 -2.89 4.93 -4.72
N LYS A 104 -1.70 4.64 -5.26
CA LYS A 104 -1.51 4.55 -6.71
C LYS A 104 -2.22 3.36 -7.33
N ASP A 105 -2.32 2.24 -6.63
CA ASP A 105 -3.16 1.12 -7.07
C ASP A 105 -4.65 1.49 -7.05
N ILE A 106 -5.13 2.18 -6.00
CA ILE A 106 -6.52 2.67 -5.96
C ILE A 106 -6.79 3.67 -7.10
N GLU A 107 -5.85 4.58 -7.37
CA GLU A 107 -5.93 5.51 -8.50
C GLU A 107 -5.98 4.77 -9.84
N GLN A 108 -5.23 3.68 -10.00
CA GLN A 108 -5.34 2.82 -11.19
C GLN A 108 -6.75 2.23 -11.33
N LEU A 109 -7.32 1.68 -10.25
CA LEU A 109 -8.67 1.09 -10.28
C LEU A 109 -9.74 2.15 -10.59
N LEU A 110 -9.63 3.34 -9.98
CA LEU A 110 -10.51 4.47 -10.30
C LEU A 110 -10.43 4.85 -11.78
N ASN A 111 -9.21 4.98 -12.32
CA ASN A 111 -9.02 5.28 -13.74
C ASN A 111 -9.58 4.19 -14.66
N PHE A 112 -9.48 2.92 -14.25
CA PHE A 112 -10.05 1.79 -14.99
C PHE A 112 -11.57 1.88 -15.12
N ILE A 113 -12.26 2.28 -14.05
CA ILE A 113 -13.72 2.50 -14.06
C ILE A 113 -14.14 3.89 -14.57
N GLY A 114 -13.20 4.69 -15.10
CA GLY A 114 -13.48 6.00 -15.67
C GLY A 114 -13.65 7.16 -14.66
N VAL A 115 -13.28 6.95 -13.39
CA VAL A 115 -13.37 7.97 -12.32
C VAL A 115 -12.01 8.59 -12.03
N LYS A 116 -11.96 9.90 -11.80
CA LYS A 116 -10.72 10.60 -11.44
C LYS A 116 -10.45 10.50 -9.93
N SER A 117 -9.20 10.25 -9.56
CA SER A 117 -8.78 10.29 -8.16
C SER A 117 -8.81 11.72 -7.58
N LEU A 118 -9.04 11.81 -6.26
CA LEU A 118 -9.03 13.06 -5.50
C LEU A 118 -7.60 13.52 -5.13
N GLY A 119 -6.59 12.71 -5.46
CA GLY A 119 -5.17 13.03 -5.28
C GLY A 119 -4.36 11.94 -4.54
N PRO A 120 -3.02 12.08 -4.51
CA PRO A 120 -2.09 11.03 -4.09
C PRO A 120 -2.04 10.75 -2.58
N ARG A 121 -2.59 11.65 -1.75
CA ARG A 121 -2.60 11.54 -0.28
C ARG A 121 -3.99 11.23 0.29
N GLN A 122 -4.97 10.98 -0.58
CA GLN A 122 -6.38 10.84 -0.24
C GLN A 122 -6.82 9.37 -0.26
N LEU A 123 -6.03 8.48 0.34
CA LEU A 123 -6.21 7.03 0.27
C LEU A 123 -7.63 6.57 0.65
N LEU A 124 -8.13 6.99 1.81
CA LEU A 124 -9.46 6.59 2.28
C LEU A 124 -10.59 7.22 1.46
N ALA A 125 -10.42 8.47 1.01
CA ALA A 125 -11.43 9.14 0.20
C ALA A 125 -11.52 8.52 -1.21
N ASN A 126 -10.38 8.18 -1.81
CA ASN A 126 -10.30 7.47 -3.09
C ASN A 126 -10.90 6.07 -2.98
N LEU A 127 -10.60 5.33 -1.89
CA LEU A 127 -11.18 4.00 -1.66
C LEU A 127 -12.70 4.06 -1.50
N LYS A 128 -13.19 5.07 -0.77
CA LYS A 128 -14.63 5.31 -0.59
C LYS A 128 -15.30 5.59 -1.93
N GLU A 129 -14.69 6.45 -2.76
CA GLU A 129 -15.21 6.77 -4.08
C GLU A 129 -15.23 5.52 -4.97
N LEU A 130 -14.13 4.76 -5.00
CA LEU A 130 -14.03 3.50 -5.75
C LEU A 130 -15.17 2.55 -5.37
N THR A 131 -15.33 2.30 -4.06
CA THR A 131 -16.34 1.37 -3.53
C THR A 131 -17.76 1.86 -3.86
N ARG A 132 -18.00 3.16 -3.75
CA ARG A 132 -19.29 3.77 -4.07
C ARG A 132 -19.63 3.61 -5.56
N THR A 133 -18.67 3.83 -6.45
CA THR A 133 -18.90 3.73 -7.90
C THR A 133 -19.13 2.28 -8.32
N ILE A 134 -18.31 1.33 -7.87
CA ILE A 134 -18.50 -0.08 -8.27
C ILE A 134 -19.80 -0.71 -7.72
N GLN A 135 -20.36 -0.12 -6.67
CA GLN A 135 -21.65 -0.53 -6.09
C GLN A 135 -22.84 0.25 -6.63
N SER A 136 -22.63 1.26 -7.49
CA SER A 136 -23.75 2.02 -8.06
C SER A 136 -24.48 1.17 -9.10
N PRO A 137 -25.81 1.30 -9.23
CA PRO A 137 -26.56 0.58 -10.25
C PRO A 137 -26.05 0.92 -11.65
N ASP A 138 -25.68 2.18 -11.88
CA ASP A 138 -25.13 2.67 -13.15
C ASP A 138 -23.90 1.87 -13.61
N TYR A 139 -23.07 1.38 -12.68
CA TYR A 139 -21.88 0.58 -13.01
C TYR A 139 -22.19 -0.91 -13.16
N ILE A 140 -23.08 -1.46 -12.33
CA ILE A 140 -23.43 -2.88 -12.34
C ILE A 140 -24.25 -3.26 -13.58
N ASP A 141 -25.10 -2.34 -14.06
CA ASP A 141 -25.98 -2.55 -15.20
C ASP A 141 -25.28 -2.30 -16.56
N THR A 142 -23.98 -1.98 -16.55
CA THR A 142 -23.14 -1.77 -17.76
C THR A 142 -22.49 -3.08 -18.20
#